data_AF-A0A059E3D9-F1
#
_entry.id   AF-A0A059E3D9-F1
#
_cell.length_a   1.000
_cell.length_b   1.000
_cell.length_c   1.000
_cell.angle_alpha   90.00
_cell.angle_beta   90.00
_cell.angle_gamma   90.00
#
_symmetry.space_group_name_H-M   'P 1'
#
loop_
_entity.id
_entity.type
_entity.pdbx_description
1 polymer ?
#
loop_
_entity_poly.entity_id
_entity_poly.type
_entity_poly.pdbx_seq_one_letter_code
_entity_poly.pdbx_strand_id
1 'polypeptide(L)'
;MAFDTKLKQWTSLGLGTVLMTGALAGCSEPAAPADEAGTEIAQPETPAEVDPTAEANTLATEGGEGEGGVTIDAAYTDPVVYKAALAIAAAHVLAARDAYAKGETTAAAEMYAHPVSEVLFDMEPVFAAQGVADFTDLFTDTSAAVFAGESQEQINARTDAILAALDKAAESAPATDMSDAMVSAHVASDQIDRASDMYRLSLDSDFYETYLDGYGFYQAAERAFTQAESDITAENSDAAESIRAALGLLAEAYPTALRPDPMDTDAAALAVAASEVQLALSQ
;
A
#
# COMPACT_ATOMS: atom_id res chain seq x y z
N MET A 1 9.07 -26.70 9.09
CA MET A 1 7.89 -26.67 9.99
C MET A 1 7.54 -25.27 10.51
N ALA A 2 8.31 -24.21 10.20
CA ALA A 2 7.97 -22.83 10.58
C ALA A 2 7.05 -22.11 9.55
N PHE A 3 7.21 -22.43 8.25
CA PHE A 3 6.41 -21.85 7.16
C PHE A 3 4.90 -22.14 7.26
N ASP A 4 4.55 -23.36 7.65
CA ASP A 4 3.16 -23.85 7.68
C ASP A 4 2.34 -23.25 8.84
N THR A 5 3.00 -22.60 9.80
CA THR A 5 2.37 -21.92 10.94
C THR A 5 2.08 -20.45 10.62
N LYS A 6 2.98 -19.75 9.91
CA LYS A 6 2.77 -18.35 9.51
C LYS A 6 1.58 -18.21 8.54
N LEU A 7 1.45 -19.12 7.56
CA LEU A 7 0.34 -19.10 6.59
C LEU A 7 -1.05 -19.25 7.23
N LYS A 8 -1.15 -20.01 8.34
CA LYS A 8 -2.42 -20.23 9.07
C LYS A 8 -2.88 -19.04 9.90
N GLN A 9 -1.96 -18.16 10.31
CA GLN A 9 -2.32 -16.93 11.02
C GLN A 9 -2.93 -15.91 10.04
N TRP A 10 -2.42 -15.87 8.81
CA TRP A 10 -2.86 -14.92 7.76
C TRP A 10 -4.28 -15.21 7.30
N THR A 11 -4.70 -16.48 7.22
CA THR A 11 -6.07 -16.84 6.84
C THR A 11 -7.13 -16.51 7.90
N SER A 12 -6.72 -16.22 9.14
CA SER A 12 -7.65 -15.95 10.25
C SER A 12 -8.00 -14.48 10.43
N LEU A 13 -7.23 -13.57 9.82
CA LEU A 13 -7.39 -12.12 9.94
C LEU A 13 -8.12 -11.48 8.75
N GLY A 14 -8.29 -12.19 7.62
CA GLY A 14 -9.04 -11.68 6.48
C GLY A 14 -9.76 -12.81 5.75
N LEU A 15 -11.05 -12.99 6.03
CA LEU A 15 -12.09 -13.55 5.15
C LEU A 15 -13.35 -13.78 6.01
N GLY A 16 -14.16 -12.74 6.13
CA GLY A 16 -15.51 -12.86 6.66
C GLY A 16 -16.31 -13.87 5.85
N THR A 17 -16.54 -15.05 6.43
CA THR A 17 -17.41 -16.10 5.87
C THR A 17 -18.82 -15.55 5.65
N VAL A 18 -19.15 -15.16 4.42
CA VAL A 18 -20.54 -14.90 4.01
C VAL A 18 -21.26 -16.24 3.92
N LEU A 19 -21.92 -16.63 5.01
CA LEU A 19 -22.88 -17.74 5.02
C LEU A 19 -24.15 -17.30 4.26
N MET A 20 -24.17 -17.56 2.97
CA MET A 20 -25.39 -17.49 2.14
C MET A 20 -26.38 -18.58 2.59
N THR A 21 -27.31 -18.24 3.47
CA THR A 21 -28.49 -19.07 3.73
C THR A 21 -29.51 -18.89 2.60
N GLY A 22 -29.37 -19.67 1.53
CA GLY A 22 -30.38 -19.82 0.48
C GLY A 22 -31.11 -21.15 0.61
N ALA A 23 -32.29 -21.14 1.23
CA ALA A 23 -33.23 -22.26 1.18
C ALA A 23 -34.58 -21.75 0.66
N LEU A 24 -34.75 -21.77 -0.67
CA LEU A 24 -36.07 -21.67 -1.29
C LEU A 24 -36.63 -23.09 -1.43
N ALA A 25 -37.64 -23.39 -0.62
CA ALA A 25 -38.49 -24.54 -0.79
C ALA A 25 -39.52 -24.27 -1.90
N GLY A 26 -39.62 -25.19 -2.87
CA GLY A 26 -40.66 -25.19 -3.89
C GLY A 26 -40.75 -26.55 -4.57
N CYS A 27 -41.72 -27.36 -4.14
CA CYS A 27 -42.02 -28.68 -4.71
C CYS A 27 -43.16 -28.60 -5.74
N SER A 28 -43.14 -29.56 -6.69
CA SER A 28 -44.26 -30.23 -7.40
C SER A 28 -45.09 -29.42 -8.43
N GLU A 29 -45.53 -29.87 -9.61
CA GLU A 29 -45.38 -31.09 -10.47
C GLU A 29 -46.10 -30.80 -11.84
N PRO A 30 -46.25 -31.73 -12.83
CA PRO A 30 -46.12 -31.42 -14.28
C PRO A 30 -47.40 -31.64 -15.12
N ALA A 31 -47.39 -31.24 -16.42
CA ALA A 31 -48.15 -31.87 -17.51
C ALA A 31 -47.76 -31.33 -18.91
N ALA A 32 -47.63 -32.24 -19.90
CA ALA A 32 -47.28 -32.05 -21.33
C ALA A 32 -48.54 -32.18 -22.24
N PRO A 33 -48.51 -32.37 -23.60
CA PRO A 33 -47.47 -32.21 -24.65
C PRO A 33 -47.97 -31.57 -26.01
N ALA A 34 -47.12 -31.66 -27.05
CA ALA A 34 -47.29 -31.52 -28.53
C ALA A 34 -47.16 -30.10 -29.14
N ASP A 35 -46.44 -29.85 -30.24
CA ASP A 35 -46.22 -30.67 -31.45
C ASP A 35 -44.87 -30.40 -32.17
N GLU A 36 -44.47 -31.34 -33.03
CA GLU A 36 -43.19 -31.46 -33.74
C GLU A 36 -43.03 -30.59 -35.00
N ALA A 37 -41.78 -30.26 -35.37
CA ALA A 37 -41.11 -30.71 -36.61
C ALA A 37 -39.77 -29.97 -36.88
N GLY A 38 -38.69 -30.72 -37.17
CA GLY A 38 -37.54 -30.21 -37.93
C GLY A 38 -36.14 -30.60 -37.42
N THR A 39 -35.71 -31.81 -37.75
CA THR A 39 -34.40 -32.44 -37.50
C THR A 39 -33.22 -31.74 -38.20
N GLU A 40 -32.06 -31.58 -37.54
CA GLU A 40 -30.75 -32.09 -38.01
C GLU A 40 -29.71 -32.06 -36.87
N ILE A 41 -28.81 -33.05 -36.88
CA ILE A 41 -27.99 -33.54 -35.77
C ILE A 41 -26.56 -32.99 -35.88
N ALA A 42 -25.97 -32.52 -34.77
CA ALA A 42 -24.52 -32.40 -34.62
C ALA A 42 -24.09 -32.88 -33.23
N GLN A 43 -23.20 -33.86 -33.19
CA GLN A 43 -22.59 -34.43 -31.98
C GLN A 43 -21.59 -33.43 -31.37
N PRO A 44 -21.52 -33.27 -30.04
CA PRO A 44 -20.40 -32.59 -29.40
C PRO A 44 -19.23 -33.56 -29.17
N GLU A 45 -18.05 -33.14 -29.59
CA GLU A 45 -16.79 -33.82 -29.33
C GLU A 45 -16.43 -33.79 -27.84
N THR A 46 -15.83 -34.90 -27.40
CA THR A 46 -15.24 -35.14 -26.08
C THR A 46 -14.23 -34.07 -25.68
N PRO A 47 -14.31 -33.48 -24.47
CA PRO A 47 -13.21 -32.72 -23.90
C PRO A 47 -12.05 -33.64 -23.54
N ALA A 48 -10.87 -33.29 -24.05
CA ALA A 48 -9.61 -33.91 -23.67
C ALA A 48 -9.26 -33.62 -22.20
N GLU A 49 -8.64 -34.61 -21.59
CA GLU A 49 -8.07 -34.68 -20.25
C GLU A 49 -7.10 -33.51 -20.00
N VAL A 50 -7.37 -32.69 -18.98
CA VAL A 50 -6.47 -31.62 -18.53
C VAL A 50 -5.62 -32.17 -17.37
N ASP A 51 -4.31 -32.15 -17.55
CA ASP A 51 -3.27 -32.54 -16.61
C ASP A 51 -3.33 -31.68 -15.32
N PRO A 52 -3.44 -32.27 -14.11
CA PRO A 52 -3.65 -31.51 -12.87
C PRO A 52 -2.35 -30.93 -12.26
N THR A 53 -1.33 -30.63 -13.06
CA THR A 53 -0.03 -30.17 -12.53
C THR A 53 0.45 -28.79 -13.01
N ALA A 54 -0.43 -28.00 -13.64
CA ALA A 54 -0.09 -26.65 -14.11
C ALA A 54 -1.02 -25.57 -13.54
N GLU A 55 -1.15 -25.49 -12.23
CA GLU A 55 -1.57 -24.27 -11.54
C GLU A 55 -0.54 -23.94 -10.47
N ALA A 56 0.67 -23.59 -10.93
CA ALA A 56 1.46 -22.60 -10.20
C ALA A 56 0.68 -21.31 -10.35
N ASN A 57 -0.22 -21.07 -9.40
CA ASN A 57 -1.00 -19.87 -9.27
C ASN A 57 -0.02 -18.69 -9.26
N THR A 58 0.14 -18.05 -10.41
CA THR A 58 0.73 -16.74 -10.54
C THR A 58 -0.19 -15.81 -9.77
N LEU A 59 0.08 -15.64 -8.47
CA LEU A 59 -0.33 -14.47 -7.74
C LEU A 59 0.45 -13.32 -8.37
N ALA A 60 -0.09 -12.83 -9.50
CA ALA A 60 0.21 -11.50 -9.95
C ALA A 60 -0.32 -10.58 -8.85
N THR A 61 0.58 -10.09 -8.01
CA THR A 61 0.35 -8.84 -7.29
C THR A 61 0.19 -7.80 -8.38
N GLU A 62 -1.05 -7.46 -8.73
CA GLU A 62 -1.36 -6.33 -9.60
C GLU A 62 -1.00 -5.04 -8.82
N GLY A 63 0.29 -4.83 -8.58
CA GLY A 63 0.86 -3.61 -8.04
C GLY A 63 0.83 -2.54 -9.11
N GLY A 64 -0.36 -1.97 -9.33
CA GLY A 64 -0.62 -1.07 -10.45
C GLY A 64 -1.76 -0.10 -10.22
N GLU A 65 -1.98 0.36 -8.98
CA GLU A 65 -2.97 1.40 -8.64
C GLU A 65 -2.44 2.36 -7.54
N GLY A 66 -1.12 2.55 -7.43
CA GLY A 66 -0.53 3.58 -6.55
C GLY A 66 -0.34 3.22 -5.07
N GLU A 67 -0.95 2.14 -4.55
CA GLU A 67 -0.82 1.78 -3.12
C GLU A 67 0.41 0.90 -2.82
N GLY A 68 0.58 -0.24 -3.52
CA GLY A 68 1.70 -1.19 -3.28
C GLY A 68 2.76 -1.29 -4.40
N GLY A 69 2.58 -0.57 -5.52
CA GLY A 69 3.39 -0.76 -6.72
C GLY A 69 4.88 -0.40 -6.53
N VAL A 70 5.72 -1.41 -6.30
CA VAL A 70 7.18 -1.29 -6.27
C VAL A 70 7.76 -2.20 -7.36
N THR A 71 8.61 -1.63 -8.21
CA THR A 71 9.30 -2.40 -9.25
C THR A 71 10.42 -3.22 -8.62
N ILE A 72 10.10 -4.41 -8.09
CA ILE A 72 11.02 -5.25 -7.28
C ILE A 72 12.38 -5.48 -7.96
N ASP A 73 12.38 -5.75 -9.27
CA ASP A 73 13.62 -5.94 -10.04
C ASP A 73 14.52 -4.69 -10.03
N ALA A 74 13.94 -3.49 -10.08
CA ALA A 74 14.69 -2.25 -10.03
C ALA A 74 15.26 -1.98 -8.63
N ALA A 75 14.57 -2.41 -7.56
CA ALA A 75 15.00 -2.21 -6.18
C ALA A 75 16.34 -2.90 -5.84
N TYR A 76 16.78 -3.90 -6.62
CA TYR A 76 18.12 -4.49 -6.48
C TYR A 76 19.26 -3.53 -6.81
N THR A 77 19.01 -2.53 -7.66
CA THR A 77 20.05 -1.65 -8.21
C THR A 77 19.76 -0.17 -8.08
N ASP A 78 18.50 0.20 -7.82
CA ASP A 78 18.06 1.58 -7.71
C ASP A 78 17.70 1.91 -6.24
N PRO A 79 18.50 2.77 -5.57
CA PRO A 79 18.21 3.16 -4.20
C PRO A 79 16.95 4.01 -4.06
N VAL A 80 16.49 4.71 -5.11
CA VAL A 80 15.22 5.44 -5.07
C VAL A 80 14.08 4.44 -4.95
N VAL A 81 14.04 3.42 -5.81
CA VAL A 81 12.98 2.38 -5.76
C VAL A 81 13.03 1.61 -4.45
N TYR A 82 14.23 1.24 -4.00
CA TYR A 82 14.41 0.54 -2.72
C TYR A 82 13.91 1.37 -1.53
N LYS A 83 14.28 2.65 -1.45
CA LYS A 83 13.87 3.54 -0.34
C LYS A 83 12.42 3.98 -0.46
N ALA A 84 11.84 4.07 -1.67
CA ALA A 84 10.41 4.29 -1.87
C ALA A 84 9.59 3.13 -1.30
N ALA A 85 10.02 1.87 -1.48
CA ALA A 85 9.37 0.72 -0.87
C ALA A 85 9.31 0.82 0.67
N LEU A 86 10.41 1.23 1.29
CA LEU A 86 10.47 1.48 2.74
C LEU A 86 9.61 2.69 3.16
N ALA A 87 9.53 3.73 2.33
CA ALA A 87 8.70 4.89 2.57
C ALA A 87 7.20 4.55 2.52
N ILE A 88 6.75 3.67 1.62
CA ILE A 88 5.38 3.15 1.59
C ILE A 88 5.05 2.42 2.90
N ALA A 89 5.96 1.59 3.42
CA ALA A 89 5.75 0.95 4.71
C ALA A 89 5.71 1.97 5.87
N ALA A 90 6.52 3.02 5.81
CA ALA A 90 6.50 4.11 6.79
C ALA A 90 5.18 4.91 6.73
N ALA A 91 4.64 5.16 5.53
CA ALA A 91 3.39 5.87 5.31
C ALA A 91 2.24 5.25 6.10
N HIS A 92 2.03 3.94 5.93
CA HIS A 92 1.01 3.16 6.64
C HIS A 92 1.19 3.23 8.16
N VAL A 93 2.42 3.09 8.65
CA VAL A 93 2.73 3.09 10.09
C VAL A 93 2.45 4.45 10.73
N LEU A 94 2.76 5.55 10.04
CA LEU A 94 2.45 6.90 10.48
C LEU A 94 0.94 7.14 10.50
N ALA A 95 0.25 6.75 9.43
CA ALA A 95 -1.21 6.83 9.34
C ALA A 95 -1.91 6.01 10.43
N ALA A 96 -1.45 4.78 10.67
CA ALA A 96 -1.96 3.89 11.70
C ALA A 96 -1.86 4.51 13.11
N ARG A 97 -0.69 5.03 13.48
CA ARG A 97 -0.46 5.69 14.77
C ARG A 97 -1.45 6.83 14.98
N ASP A 98 -1.65 7.65 13.95
CA ASP A 98 -2.46 8.86 14.06
C ASP A 98 -3.95 8.55 14.01
N ALA A 99 -4.38 7.55 13.22
CA ALA A 99 -5.74 7.01 13.24
C ALA A 99 -6.08 6.42 14.62
N TYR A 100 -5.16 5.67 15.24
CA TYR A 100 -5.36 5.15 16.58
C TYR A 100 -5.56 6.25 17.62
N ALA A 101 -4.80 7.35 17.52
CA ALA A 101 -4.94 8.52 18.37
C ALA A 101 -6.32 9.22 18.24
N LYS A 102 -7.05 8.94 17.15
CA LYS A 102 -8.41 9.43 16.90
C LYS A 102 -9.49 8.42 17.27
N GLY A 103 -9.11 7.23 17.72
CA GLY A 103 -10.03 6.15 18.10
C GLY A 103 -10.37 5.19 16.97
N GLU A 104 -9.77 5.35 15.78
CA GLU A 104 -10.00 4.51 14.60
C GLU A 104 -9.20 3.20 14.72
N THR A 105 -9.58 2.37 15.70
CA THR A 105 -8.81 1.20 16.12
C THR A 105 -8.68 0.14 15.03
N THR A 106 -9.78 -0.17 14.33
CA THR A 106 -9.76 -1.20 13.27
C THR A 106 -8.89 -0.77 12.11
N ALA A 107 -9.13 0.43 11.56
CA ALA A 107 -8.33 0.98 10.47
C ALA A 107 -6.85 1.11 10.85
N ALA A 108 -6.54 1.55 12.08
CA ALA A 108 -5.16 1.62 12.55
C ALA A 108 -4.49 0.24 12.60
N ALA A 109 -5.19 -0.79 13.09
CA ALA A 109 -4.63 -2.14 13.15
C ALA A 109 -4.40 -2.74 11.75
N GLU A 110 -5.32 -2.49 10.82
CA GLU A 110 -5.22 -2.88 9.41
C GLU A 110 -4.02 -2.19 8.74
N MET A 111 -3.89 -0.86 8.88
CA MET A 111 -2.74 -0.08 8.40
C MET A 111 -1.39 -0.59 8.92
N TYR A 112 -1.30 -1.05 10.18
CA TYR A 112 -0.05 -1.67 10.65
C TYR A 112 0.28 -3.00 9.95
N ALA A 113 -0.71 -3.73 9.45
CA ALA A 113 -0.52 -5.03 8.82
C ALA A 113 -0.27 -4.94 7.30
N HIS A 114 -0.89 -3.98 6.62
CA HIS A 114 -0.89 -3.82 5.16
C HIS A 114 0.50 -3.86 4.52
N PRO A 115 1.52 -3.15 5.05
CA PRO A 115 2.86 -3.17 4.47
C PRO A 115 3.46 -4.56 4.32
N VAL A 116 3.09 -5.51 5.21
CA VAL A 116 3.64 -6.87 5.16
C VAL A 116 3.25 -7.58 3.87
N SER A 117 1.97 -7.54 3.48
CA SER A 117 1.48 -8.21 2.27
C SER A 117 1.66 -7.39 1.00
N GLU A 118 1.63 -6.06 1.10
CA GLU A 118 1.61 -5.19 -0.08
C GLU A 118 3.00 -4.85 -0.61
N VAL A 119 4.01 -4.81 0.27
CA VAL A 119 5.35 -4.36 -0.12
C VAL A 119 6.44 -5.27 0.45
N LEU A 120 6.43 -5.53 1.76
CA LEU A 120 7.56 -6.16 2.43
C LEU A 120 7.73 -7.63 2.05
N PHE A 121 6.63 -8.35 1.76
CA PHE A 121 6.69 -9.72 1.26
C PHE A 121 7.42 -9.79 -0.10
N ASP A 122 7.03 -8.94 -1.06
CA ASP A 122 7.66 -8.91 -2.38
C ASP A 122 9.12 -8.37 -2.32
N MET A 123 9.42 -7.50 -1.34
CA MET A 123 10.77 -6.97 -1.09
C MET A 123 11.69 -7.91 -0.29
N GLU A 124 11.19 -8.97 0.35
CA GLU A 124 11.97 -9.93 1.14
C GLU A 124 13.26 -10.40 0.42
N PRO A 125 13.22 -10.87 -0.85
CA PRO A 125 14.44 -11.32 -1.52
C PRO A 125 15.44 -10.17 -1.79
N VAL A 126 14.98 -8.93 -2.00
CA VAL A 126 15.84 -7.76 -2.14
C VAL A 126 16.55 -7.46 -0.81
N PHE A 127 15.80 -7.42 0.29
CA PHE A 127 16.34 -7.21 1.63
C PHE A 127 17.35 -8.29 2.03
N ALA A 128 17.05 -9.55 1.75
CA ALA A 128 17.97 -10.66 1.99
C ALA A 128 19.27 -10.52 1.20
N ALA A 129 19.20 -10.10 -0.07
CA ALA A 129 20.38 -9.86 -0.90
C ALA A 129 21.25 -8.69 -0.37
N GLN A 130 20.62 -7.68 0.24
CA GLN A 130 21.31 -6.55 0.88
C GLN A 130 21.73 -6.82 2.33
N GLY A 131 21.45 -8.01 2.88
CA GLY A 131 21.83 -8.39 4.24
C GLY A 131 20.97 -7.75 5.34
N VAL A 132 19.77 -7.30 4.99
CA VAL A 132 18.80 -6.76 5.95
C VAL A 132 18.13 -7.91 6.70
N ALA A 133 18.04 -7.79 8.01
CA ALA A 133 17.33 -8.75 8.85
C ALA A 133 15.81 -8.60 8.69
N ASP A 134 15.08 -9.70 8.76
CA ASP A 134 13.61 -9.66 8.78
C ASP A 134 13.11 -8.88 10.00
N PHE A 135 12.25 -7.90 9.75
CA PHE A 135 11.62 -7.04 10.74
C PHE A 135 10.08 -7.03 10.62
N THR A 136 9.51 -7.87 9.75
CA THR A 136 8.06 -7.89 9.45
C THR A 136 7.21 -8.24 10.67
N ASP A 137 7.74 -9.05 11.60
CA ASP A 137 7.02 -9.38 12.84
C ASP A 137 6.69 -8.12 13.67
N LEU A 138 7.49 -7.03 13.59
CA LEU A 138 7.19 -5.76 14.28
C LEU A 138 5.84 -5.15 13.84
N PHE A 139 5.49 -5.27 12.56
CA PHE A 139 4.26 -4.75 11.99
C PHE A 139 3.06 -5.54 12.51
N THR A 140 3.11 -6.87 12.38
CA THR A 140 2.02 -7.75 12.83
C THR A 140 1.81 -7.74 14.34
N ASP A 141 2.88 -7.67 15.14
CA ASP A 141 2.80 -7.53 16.59
C ASP A 141 2.19 -6.19 17.01
N THR A 142 2.45 -5.12 16.25
CA THR A 142 1.88 -3.79 16.53
C THR A 142 0.41 -3.72 16.14
N SER A 143 0.02 -4.31 15.01
CA SER A 143 -1.39 -4.51 14.64
C SER A 143 -2.16 -5.24 15.75
N ALA A 144 -1.61 -6.36 16.25
CA ALA A 144 -2.20 -7.10 17.36
C ALA A 144 -2.29 -6.27 18.67
N ALA A 145 -1.29 -5.44 18.96
CA ALA A 145 -1.28 -4.56 20.12
C ALA A 145 -2.37 -3.47 20.05
N VAL A 146 -2.64 -2.94 18.86
CA VAL A 146 -3.77 -2.01 18.62
C VAL A 146 -5.10 -2.69 18.93
N PHE A 147 -5.34 -3.90 18.40
CA PHE A 147 -6.56 -4.66 18.73
C PHE A 147 -6.66 -5.04 20.21
N ALA A 148 -5.53 -5.25 20.89
CA ALA A 148 -5.49 -5.51 22.32
C ALA A 148 -5.75 -4.25 23.17
N GLY A 149 -5.84 -3.07 22.56
CA GLY A 149 -6.13 -1.80 23.24
C GLY A 149 -4.94 -1.28 24.07
N GLU A 150 -3.71 -1.50 23.61
CA GLU A 150 -2.54 -0.86 24.22
C GLU A 150 -2.66 0.68 24.21
N SER A 151 -2.05 1.36 25.17
CA SER A 151 -2.17 2.82 25.24
C SER A 151 -1.52 3.52 24.05
N GLN A 152 -1.92 4.75 23.75
CA GLN A 152 -1.29 5.55 22.69
C GLN A 152 0.24 5.67 22.89
N GLU A 153 0.71 5.78 24.13
CA GLU A 153 2.14 5.84 24.43
C GLU A 153 2.87 4.54 24.03
N GLN A 154 2.24 3.38 24.29
CA GLN A 154 2.78 2.09 23.89
C GLN A 154 2.77 1.92 22.37
N ILE A 155 1.68 2.33 21.70
CA ILE A 155 1.60 2.31 20.25
C ILE A 155 2.65 3.23 19.63
N ASN A 156 2.86 4.44 20.15
CA ASN A 156 3.92 5.33 19.68
C ASN A 156 5.31 4.68 19.80
N ALA A 157 5.62 4.04 20.92
CA ALA A 157 6.90 3.35 21.10
C ALA A 157 7.10 2.20 20.11
N ARG A 158 6.03 1.51 19.73
CA ARG A 158 6.04 0.46 18.70
C ARG A 158 6.21 1.05 17.30
N THR A 159 5.52 2.14 16.99
CA THR A 159 5.71 2.93 15.75
C THR A 159 7.19 3.32 15.62
N ASP A 160 7.79 3.88 16.68
CA ASP A 160 9.19 4.31 16.67
C ASP A 160 10.15 3.14 16.41
N ALA A 161 9.86 1.95 16.95
CA ALA A 161 10.65 0.75 16.70
C ALA A 161 10.55 0.28 15.24
N ILE A 162 9.37 0.36 14.63
CA ILE A 162 9.19 0.07 13.20
C ILE A 162 9.94 1.09 12.34
N LEU A 163 9.77 2.38 12.60
CA LEU A 163 10.46 3.44 11.85
C LEU A 163 11.98 3.30 11.95
N ALA A 164 12.51 2.97 13.13
CA ALA A 164 13.94 2.71 13.30
C ALA A 164 14.42 1.47 12.52
N ALA A 165 13.60 0.41 12.40
CA ALA A 165 13.92 -0.75 11.59
C ALA A 165 13.93 -0.43 10.09
N LEU A 166 12.97 0.39 9.63
CA LEU A 166 12.92 0.89 8.26
C LEU A 166 14.14 1.78 7.95
N ASP A 167 14.47 2.72 8.83
CA ASP A 167 15.66 3.57 8.70
C ASP A 167 16.93 2.70 8.63
N LYS A 168 17.02 1.65 9.46
CA LYS A 168 18.14 0.71 9.43
C LYS A 168 18.22 -0.09 8.14
N ALA A 169 17.09 -0.52 7.59
CA ALA A 169 17.02 -1.20 6.30
C ALA A 169 17.43 -0.26 5.14
N ALA A 170 17.12 1.04 5.25
CA ALA A 170 17.48 2.06 4.26
C ALA A 170 19.00 2.27 4.14
N GLU A 171 19.76 2.03 5.21
CA GLU A 171 21.23 2.06 5.18
C GLU A 171 21.85 0.99 4.25
N SER A 172 21.07 -0.03 3.89
CA SER A 172 21.50 -1.14 3.00
C SER A 172 21.01 -0.96 1.56
N ALA A 173 20.54 0.23 1.19
CA ALA A 173 20.13 0.54 -0.17
C ALA A 173 21.29 0.35 -1.17
N PRO A 174 21.01 -0.04 -2.44
CA PRO A 174 22.03 -0.14 -3.48
C PRO A 174 22.86 1.14 -3.63
N ALA A 175 24.14 0.99 -3.95
CA ALA A 175 25.01 2.14 -4.23
C ALA A 175 24.58 2.86 -5.53
N THR A 176 24.77 4.17 -5.56
CA THR A 176 24.48 5.04 -6.72
C THR A 176 25.48 6.19 -6.78
N ASP A 177 25.58 6.82 -7.96
CA ASP A 177 26.30 8.08 -8.13
C ASP A 177 25.44 9.31 -7.77
N MET A 178 24.12 9.12 -7.56
CA MET A 178 23.20 10.16 -7.07
C MET A 178 23.52 10.50 -5.61
N SER A 179 23.44 11.79 -5.24
CA SER A 179 23.62 12.19 -3.84
C SER A 179 22.49 11.67 -2.95
N ASP A 180 22.75 11.50 -1.65
CA ASP A 180 21.71 11.12 -0.68
C ASP A 180 20.56 12.16 -0.63
N ALA A 181 20.87 13.43 -0.87
CA ALA A 181 19.88 14.51 -0.96
C ALA A 181 18.93 14.27 -2.13
N MET A 182 19.47 14.01 -3.33
CA MET A 182 18.64 13.77 -4.50
C MET A 182 17.87 12.45 -4.43
N VAL A 183 18.45 11.40 -3.84
CA VAL A 183 17.71 10.16 -3.55
C VAL A 183 16.51 10.46 -2.64
N SER A 184 16.70 11.25 -1.59
CA SER A 184 15.63 11.63 -0.66
C SER A 184 14.57 12.50 -1.33
N ALA A 185 14.97 13.41 -2.22
CA ALA A 185 14.05 14.24 -2.99
C ALA A 185 13.19 13.40 -3.96
N HIS A 186 13.76 12.39 -4.62
CA HIS A 186 13.00 11.47 -5.46
C HIS A 186 12.06 10.58 -4.65
N VAL A 187 12.45 10.12 -3.46
CA VAL A 187 11.54 9.40 -2.56
C VAL A 187 10.38 10.30 -2.13
N ALA A 188 10.65 11.55 -1.75
CA ALA A 188 9.58 12.51 -1.43
C ALA A 188 8.64 12.73 -2.62
N SER A 189 9.18 12.83 -3.85
CA SER A 189 8.38 12.96 -5.07
C SER A 189 7.46 11.76 -5.33
N ASP A 190 7.94 10.53 -5.15
CA ASP A 190 7.12 9.32 -5.31
C ASP A 190 5.96 9.32 -4.30
N GLN A 191 6.24 9.66 -3.05
CA GLN A 191 5.20 9.70 -2.00
C GLN A 191 4.20 10.84 -2.21
N ILE A 192 4.63 12.00 -2.75
CA ILE A 192 3.72 13.10 -3.15
C ILE A 192 2.75 12.64 -4.25
N ASP A 193 3.26 11.93 -5.26
CA ASP A 193 2.46 11.44 -6.38
C ASP A 193 1.37 10.47 -5.90
N ARG A 194 1.76 9.51 -5.05
CA ARG A 194 0.83 8.56 -4.42
C ARG A 194 -0.21 9.25 -3.54
N ALA A 195 0.20 10.22 -2.72
CA ALA A 195 -0.74 10.99 -1.91
C ALA A 195 -1.76 11.76 -2.78
N SER A 196 -1.31 12.34 -3.88
CA SER A 196 -2.19 12.99 -4.86
C SER A 196 -3.19 12.02 -5.49
N ASP A 197 -2.73 10.83 -5.90
CA ASP A 197 -3.60 9.79 -6.46
C ASP A 197 -4.63 9.28 -5.47
N MET A 198 -4.22 9.01 -4.23
CA MET A 198 -5.13 8.57 -3.17
C MET A 198 -6.17 9.64 -2.83
N TYR A 199 -5.81 10.93 -2.91
CA TYR A 199 -6.78 12.01 -2.70
C TYR A 199 -7.86 11.98 -3.76
N ARG A 200 -7.45 11.84 -5.03
CA ARG A 200 -8.38 11.73 -6.16
C ARG A 200 -9.30 10.51 -6.01
N LEU A 201 -8.76 9.34 -5.67
CA LEU A 201 -9.55 8.13 -5.45
C LEU A 201 -10.51 8.27 -4.27
N SER A 202 -10.09 8.97 -3.21
CA SER A 202 -10.93 9.25 -2.05
C SER A 202 -12.13 10.13 -2.40
N LEU A 203 -12.08 10.98 -3.43
CA LEU A 203 -13.25 11.76 -3.86
C LEU A 203 -14.36 10.88 -4.46
N ASP A 204 -13.98 9.74 -5.04
CA ASP A 204 -14.89 8.82 -5.73
C ASP A 204 -15.29 7.60 -4.85
N SER A 205 -14.76 7.52 -3.63
CA SER A 205 -14.95 6.40 -2.70
C SER A 205 -15.29 6.88 -1.29
N ASP A 206 -16.21 6.20 -0.60
CA ASP A 206 -16.47 6.42 0.83
C ASP A 206 -15.59 5.54 1.73
N PHE A 207 -14.69 4.73 1.13
CA PHE A 207 -13.79 3.87 1.89
C PHE A 207 -12.75 4.74 2.62
N TYR A 208 -12.75 4.64 3.95
CA TYR A 208 -11.91 5.49 4.81
C TYR A 208 -10.42 5.23 4.60
N GLU A 209 -10.06 3.97 4.37
CA GLU A 209 -8.68 3.51 4.17
C GLU A 209 -7.99 4.23 3.00
N THR A 210 -8.66 4.42 1.84
CA THR A 210 -8.09 5.16 0.71
C THR A 210 -7.67 6.60 1.10
N TYR A 211 -8.44 7.26 1.99
CA TYR A 211 -8.03 8.56 2.52
C TYR A 211 -6.83 8.44 3.44
N LEU A 212 -6.83 7.40 4.27
CA LEU A 212 -5.80 7.16 5.27
C LEU A 212 -4.44 6.80 4.62
N ASP A 213 -4.44 6.06 3.51
CA ASP A 213 -3.25 5.77 2.71
C ASP A 213 -2.65 7.05 2.15
N GLY A 214 -3.49 7.91 1.55
CA GLY A 214 -3.06 9.22 1.07
C GLY A 214 -2.50 10.12 2.17
N TYR A 215 -3.12 10.12 3.35
CA TYR A 215 -2.59 10.80 4.54
C TYR A 215 -1.21 10.25 4.92
N GLY A 216 -1.05 8.93 4.91
CA GLY A 216 0.22 8.26 5.17
C GLY A 216 1.31 8.66 4.18
N PHE A 217 1.01 8.64 2.88
CA PHE A 217 1.94 9.03 1.82
C PHE A 217 2.39 10.49 1.95
N TYR A 218 1.46 11.39 2.28
CA TYR A 218 1.81 12.77 2.61
C TYR A 218 2.81 12.84 3.79
N GLN A 219 2.53 12.13 4.89
CA GLN A 219 3.43 12.10 6.06
C GLN A 219 4.80 11.51 5.74
N ALA A 220 4.87 10.46 4.91
CA ALA A 220 6.12 9.86 4.46
C ALA A 220 6.92 10.80 3.54
N ALA A 221 6.24 11.53 2.64
CA ALA A 221 6.86 12.55 1.80
C ALA A 221 7.47 13.68 2.65
N GLU A 222 6.72 14.19 3.62
CA GLU A 222 7.18 15.23 4.54
C GLU A 222 8.41 14.76 5.33
N ARG A 223 8.37 13.53 5.86
CA ARG A 223 9.50 12.91 6.56
C ARG A 223 10.74 12.83 5.67
N ALA A 224 10.61 12.31 4.44
CA ALA A 224 11.74 12.17 3.51
C ALA A 224 12.35 13.53 3.14
N PHE A 225 11.50 14.54 2.91
CA PHE A 225 11.95 15.89 2.59
C PHE A 225 12.63 16.57 3.78
N THR A 226 11.97 16.65 4.94
CA THR A 226 12.50 17.42 6.09
C THR A 226 13.83 16.86 6.62
N GLN A 227 14.07 15.55 6.51
CA GLN A 227 15.35 14.96 6.91
C GLN A 227 16.53 15.41 6.04
N ALA A 228 16.27 15.78 4.78
CA ALA A 228 17.29 16.15 3.80
C ALA A 228 17.13 17.60 3.27
N GLU A 229 16.19 18.38 3.77
CA GLU A 229 15.76 19.67 3.17
C GLU A 229 16.93 20.64 2.96
N SER A 230 17.83 20.75 3.94
CA SER A 230 18.99 21.65 3.83
C SER A 230 19.90 21.25 2.67
N ASP A 231 20.15 19.95 2.50
CA ASP A 231 21.06 19.43 1.47
C ASP A 231 20.37 19.45 0.10
N ILE A 232 19.08 19.11 0.03
CA ILE A 232 18.26 19.26 -1.18
C ILE A 232 18.24 20.72 -1.62
N THR A 233 18.03 21.67 -0.70
CA THR A 233 17.99 23.11 -1.03
C THR A 233 19.35 23.60 -1.51
N ALA A 234 20.45 23.08 -0.96
CA ALA A 234 21.80 23.44 -1.37
C ALA A 234 22.17 22.89 -2.77
N GLU A 235 21.67 21.70 -3.10
CA GLU A 235 21.97 21.01 -4.37
C GLU A 235 21.00 21.40 -5.50
N ASN A 236 19.71 21.47 -5.21
CA ASN A 236 18.63 21.81 -6.14
C ASN A 236 17.52 22.61 -5.43
N SER A 237 17.69 23.93 -5.37
CA SER A 237 16.72 24.84 -4.72
C SER A 237 15.34 24.79 -5.36
N ASP A 238 15.26 24.59 -6.68
CA ASP A 238 14.00 24.55 -7.42
C ASP A 238 13.20 23.30 -7.05
N ALA A 239 13.85 22.14 -6.96
CA ALA A 239 13.22 20.93 -6.45
C ALA A 239 12.76 21.09 -4.99
N ALA A 240 13.58 21.71 -4.13
CA ALA A 240 13.18 21.97 -2.75
C ALA A 240 11.96 22.90 -2.66
N GLU A 241 11.88 23.92 -3.52
CA GLU A 241 10.71 24.82 -3.62
C GLU A 241 9.46 24.10 -4.11
N SER A 242 9.56 23.30 -5.16
CA SER A 242 8.45 22.49 -5.67
C SER A 242 7.95 21.49 -4.63
N ILE A 243 8.86 20.79 -3.91
CA ILE A 243 8.47 19.84 -2.87
C ILE A 243 7.75 20.55 -1.73
N ARG A 244 8.26 21.71 -1.25
CA ARG A 244 7.57 22.50 -0.21
C ARG A 244 6.16 22.93 -0.64
N ALA A 245 6.01 23.36 -1.90
CA ALA A 245 4.71 23.78 -2.42
C ALA A 245 3.71 22.60 -2.47
N ALA A 246 4.14 21.44 -2.98
CA ALA A 246 3.33 20.24 -3.02
C ALA A 246 2.93 19.75 -1.63
N LEU A 247 3.87 19.70 -0.67
CA LEU A 247 3.59 19.36 0.73
C LEU A 247 2.62 20.35 1.38
N GLY A 248 2.69 21.64 1.04
CA GLY A 248 1.75 22.65 1.52
C GLY A 248 0.31 22.37 1.06
N LEU A 249 0.11 22.01 -0.21
CA LEU A 249 -1.21 21.62 -0.72
C LEU A 249 -1.70 20.30 -0.13
N LEU A 250 -0.81 19.32 0.04
CA LEU A 250 -1.14 18.04 0.68
C LEU A 250 -1.53 18.24 2.15
N ALA A 251 -0.91 19.17 2.88
CA ALA A 251 -1.32 19.49 4.24
C ALA A 251 -2.75 20.06 4.32
N GLU A 252 -3.20 20.78 3.29
CA GLU A 252 -4.60 21.25 3.17
C GLU A 252 -5.55 20.09 2.85
N ALA A 253 -5.14 19.16 1.98
CA ALA A 253 -5.89 17.96 1.62
C ALA A 253 -6.01 16.94 2.77
N TYR A 254 -4.95 16.83 3.57
CA TYR A 254 -4.74 15.82 4.61
C TYR A 254 -4.48 16.45 5.98
N PRO A 255 -5.40 17.27 6.52
CA PRO A 255 -5.15 18.02 7.75
C PRO A 255 -4.99 17.13 8.98
N THR A 256 -5.61 15.94 8.98
CA THR A 256 -5.50 14.93 10.04
C THR A 256 -5.71 13.53 9.46
N ALA A 257 -5.44 12.48 10.23
CA ALA A 257 -5.84 11.12 9.87
C ALA A 257 -7.37 10.93 9.74
N LEU A 258 -8.21 11.85 10.25
CA LEU A 258 -9.66 11.82 10.02
C LEU A 258 -10.00 12.49 8.70
N ARG A 259 -10.76 11.78 7.87
CA ARG A 259 -11.27 12.30 6.60
C ARG A 259 -12.18 13.51 6.84
N PRO A 260 -11.90 14.67 6.21
CA PRO A 260 -12.78 15.82 6.29
C PRO A 260 -14.07 15.59 5.49
N ASP A 261 -15.17 16.17 5.96
CA ASP A 261 -16.44 16.22 5.25
C ASP A 261 -16.93 17.69 5.22
N PRO A 262 -16.97 18.34 4.04
CA PRO A 262 -16.57 17.82 2.72
C PRO A 262 -15.04 17.77 2.50
N MET A 263 -14.62 17.02 1.48
CA MET A 263 -13.26 17.07 0.90
C MET A 263 -13.22 18.14 -0.20
N ASP A 264 -12.76 19.35 0.12
CA ASP A 264 -12.86 20.53 -0.75
C ASP A 264 -11.55 20.94 -1.45
N THR A 265 -10.44 20.23 -1.23
CA THR A 265 -9.15 20.57 -1.85
C THR A 265 -9.16 20.25 -3.35
N ASP A 266 -8.52 21.09 -4.16
CA ASP A 266 -8.46 20.92 -5.61
C ASP A 266 -7.51 19.77 -6.00
N ALA A 267 -8.08 18.61 -6.34
CA ALA A 267 -7.33 17.45 -6.78
C ALA A 267 -6.50 17.69 -8.06
N ALA A 268 -6.93 18.59 -8.95
CA ALA A 268 -6.15 18.94 -10.13
C ALA A 268 -4.92 19.76 -9.75
N ALA A 269 -5.03 20.63 -8.74
CA ALA A 269 -3.89 21.36 -8.21
C ALA A 269 -2.86 20.44 -7.54
N LEU A 270 -3.30 19.40 -6.82
CA LEU A 270 -2.41 18.37 -6.27
C LEU A 270 -1.63 17.63 -7.37
N ALA A 271 -2.32 17.17 -8.42
CA ALA A 271 -1.69 16.46 -9.53
C ALA A 271 -0.69 17.34 -10.31
N VAL A 272 -1.01 18.62 -10.48
CA VAL A 272 -0.09 19.61 -11.06
C VAL A 272 1.15 19.77 -10.18
N ALA A 273 0.98 19.96 -8.87
CA ALA A 273 2.11 20.13 -7.96
C ALA A 273 3.01 18.89 -7.90
N ALA A 274 2.44 17.67 -7.93
CA ALA A 274 3.20 16.43 -8.03
C ALA A 274 4.04 16.38 -9.33
N SER A 275 3.43 16.77 -10.46
CA SER A 275 4.12 16.85 -11.76
C SER A 275 5.23 17.91 -11.77
N GLU A 276 5.03 19.04 -11.10
CA GLU A 276 6.04 20.10 -10.98
C GLU A 276 7.27 19.64 -10.19
N VAL A 277 7.08 18.84 -9.14
CA VAL A 277 8.20 18.20 -8.41
C VAL A 277 8.98 17.28 -9.33
N GLN A 278 8.31 16.38 -10.07
CA GLN A 278 8.95 15.48 -11.00
C GLN A 278 9.75 16.23 -12.08
N LEU A 279 9.19 17.33 -12.60
CA LEU A 279 9.87 18.19 -13.57
C LEU A 279 11.11 18.87 -12.99
N ALA A 280 11.04 19.37 -11.75
CA ALA A 280 12.18 20.01 -11.07
C ALA A 280 13.33 19.03 -10.78
N LEU A 281 13.01 17.75 -10.56
CA LEU A 281 14.01 16.69 -10.36
C LEU A 281 14.62 16.15 -11.67
N SER A 282 14.00 16.44 -12.82
CA SER A 282 14.47 15.98 -14.14
C SER A 282 15.45 16.92 -14.85
N GLN A 283 15.70 18.09 -14.27
CA GLN A 283 16.54 19.17 -14.82
C GLN A 283 17.97 19.10 -14.30
#